data_AF-A0A447THZ3-F1
#
_entry.id   AF-A0A447THZ3-F1
#
_cell.length_a   1.000
_cell.length_b   1.000
_cell.length_c   1.000
_cell.angle_alpha   90.00
_cell.angle_beta   90.00
_cell.angle_gamma   90.00
#
_symmetry.space_group_name_H-M   'P 1'
#
loop_
_entity.id
_entity.type
_entity.pdbx_description
1 polymer ?
#
loop_
_entity_poly.entity_id
_entity_poly.type
_entity_poly.pdbx_seq_one_letter_code
_entity_poly.pdbx_strand_id
1 'polypeptide(L)'
;MVGAEALARWRHPQRGLLMPDSFIPMCEDCGMVMELGRQILLQAARQQRQWRDRGLDLLVSVNLSACQFVDPACRARSSRYWPTAAASRTGWSWRSPSRYCWGTMSRP
;
A
#
# COMPACT_ATOMS: atom_id res chain seq x y z
N MET A 1 -13.31 3.39 -16.66
CA MET A 1 -12.34 2.66 -15.82
C MET A 1 -12.98 2.40 -14.47
N VAL A 2 -12.91 1.15 -13.99
CA VAL A 2 -13.35 0.79 -12.63
C VAL A 2 -12.09 0.45 -11.83
N GLY A 3 -12.02 0.93 -10.59
CA GLY A 3 -10.89 0.69 -9.68
C GLY A 3 -11.38 0.15 -8.34
N ALA A 4 -10.46 -0.43 -7.59
CA ALA A 4 -10.68 -0.93 -6.24
C ALA A 4 -9.68 -0.29 -5.27
N GLU A 5 -10.12 -0.01 -4.05
CA GLU A 5 -9.28 0.51 -2.99
C GLU A 5 -8.97 -0.59 -1.98
N ALA A 6 -7.69 -0.76 -1.64
CA ALA A 6 -7.24 -1.69 -0.62
C ALA A 6 -7.39 -1.04 0.75
N LEU A 7 -8.39 -1.48 1.50
CA LEU A 7 -8.66 -1.02 2.86
C LEU A 7 -8.11 -2.03 3.87
N ALA A 8 -7.18 -1.57 4.71
CA ALA A 8 -6.63 -2.40 5.78
C ALA A 8 -7.70 -2.70 6.83
N ARG A 9 -7.76 -3.93 7.33
CA ARG A 9 -8.55 -4.30 8.50
C ARG A 9 -7.78 -5.32 9.32
N TRP A 10 -7.83 -5.18 10.64
CA TRP A 10 -7.14 -6.10 11.54
C TRP A 10 -8.14 -6.98 12.28
N ARG A 11 -8.05 -8.30 12.08
CA ARG A 11 -8.75 -9.28 12.91
C ARG A 11 -7.93 -9.54 14.17
N HIS A 12 -8.22 -8.80 15.23
CA HIS A 12 -7.59 -8.96 16.53
C HIS A 12 -8.18 -10.14 17.29
N PRO A 13 -7.37 -11.01 17.92
CA PRO A 13 -7.86 -12.24 18.55
C PRO A 13 -8.93 -12.00 19.64
N GLN A 14 -8.76 -10.95 20.46
CA GLN A 14 -9.72 -10.60 21.53
C GLN A 14 -10.68 -9.47 21.16
N ARG A 15 -10.24 -8.48 20.39
CA ARG A 15 -11.02 -7.26 20.08
C ARG A 15 -11.85 -7.35 18.80
N GLY A 16 -11.76 -8.46 18.07
CA GLY A 16 -12.50 -8.65 16.82
C GLY A 16 -11.94 -7.81 15.67
N LEU A 17 -12.83 -7.37 14.78
CA LEU A 17 -12.44 -6.63 13.58
C LEU A 17 -12.19 -5.15 13.93
N LEU A 18 -10.95 -4.71 13.81
CA LEU A 18 -10.53 -3.33 14.02
C LEU A 18 -10.36 -2.60 12.68
N MET A 19 -10.82 -1.34 12.68
CA MET A 19 -10.69 -0.42 11.55
C MET A 19 -9.33 0.29 11.60
N PRO A 20 -8.81 0.79 10.45
CA PRO A 20 -7.53 1.49 10.35
C PRO A 20 -7.25 2.51 11.46
N ASP A 21 -8.23 3.36 11.76
CA ASP A 21 -8.11 4.43 12.75
C ASP A 21 -7.78 3.93 14.16
N SER A 22 -8.10 2.66 14.46
CA SER A 22 -7.84 2.04 15.76
C SER A 22 -6.41 1.48 15.92
N PHE A 23 -5.68 1.25 14.82
CA PHE A 23 -4.38 0.58 14.89
C PHE A 23 -3.27 1.27 14.08
N ILE A 24 -3.59 2.07 13.06
CA ILE A 24 -2.57 2.80 12.29
C ILE A 24 -1.76 3.74 13.18
N PRO A 25 -2.35 4.57 14.07
CA PRO A 25 -1.56 5.45 14.93
C PRO A 25 -0.58 4.68 15.81
N MET A 26 -1.02 3.54 16.38
CA MET A 26 -0.14 2.66 17.15
C MET A 26 0.98 2.06 16.28
N CYS A 27 0.68 1.65 15.06
CA CYS A 27 1.70 1.15 14.13
C CYS A 27 2.70 2.25 13.72
N GLU A 28 2.27 3.50 13.64
CA GLU A 28 3.15 4.65 13.38
C GLU A 28 4.07 4.89 14.58
N ASP A 29 3.52 4.97 15.79
CA ASP A 29 4.28 5.19 17.04
C ASP A 29 5.29 4.07 17.29
N CYS A 30 4.94 2.81 16.98
CA CYS A 30 5.82 1.65 17.13
C CYS A 30 6.76 1.42 15.92
N GLY A 31 6.69 2.25 14.87
CA GLY A 31 7.47 2.06 13.63
C GLY A 31 7.07 0.83 12.78
N MET A 32 6.00 0.13 13.16
CA MET A 32 5.47 -1.04 12.45
C MET A 32 4.75 -0.68 11.14
N VAL A 33 4.38 0.59 10.94
CA VAL A 33 3.67 1.08 9.75
C VAL A 33 4.42 0.77 8.45
N MET A 34 5.75 0.68 8.49
CA MET A 34 6.59 0.33 7.35
C MET A 34 6.35 -1.10 6.87
N GLU A 35 6.43 -2.06 7.78
CA GLU A 35 6.22 -3.48 7.48
C GLU A 35 4.75 -3.74 7.13
N LEU A 36 3.82 -3.09 7.83
CA LEU A 36 2.40 -3.15 7.53
C LEU A 36 2.12 -2.72 6.08
N GLY A 37 2.63 -1.55 5.65
CA GLY A 37 2.43 -1.09 4.28
C GLY A 37 3.04 -2.02 3.24
N ARG A 38 4.20 -2.63 3.52
CA ARG A 38 4.82 -3.64 2.63
C ARG A 38 3.90 -4.85 2.44
N GLN A 39 3.30 -5.35 3.51
CA GLN A 39 2.37 -6.49 3.46
C GLN A 39 1.10 -6.14 2.69
N ILE A 40 0.53 -4.95 2.92
CA ILE A 40 -0.66 -4.47 2.20
C ILE A 40 -0.38 -4.36 0.70
N LEU A 41 0.76 -3.79 0.29
CA LEU A 41 1.14 -3.69 -1.12
C LEU A 41 1.28 -5.08 -1.78
N LEU A 42 1.89 -6.04 -1.09
CA LEU A 42 2.01 -7.41 -1.59
C LEU A 42 0.65 -8.10 -1.75
N GLN A 43 -0.25 -7.91 -0.78
CA GLN A 43 -1.60 -8.45 -0.86
C GLN A 43 -2.40 -7.82 -1.99
N ALA A 44 -2.33 -6.49 -2.15
CA ALA A 44 -2.98 -5.76 -3.23
C ALA A 44 -2.50 -6.24 -4.62
N ALA A 45 -1.19 -6.37 -4.81
CA ALA A 45 -0.62 -6.84 -6.07
C ALA A 45 -1.02 -8.30 -6.39
N ARG A 46 -1.04 -9.18 -5.37
CA ARG A 46 -1.53 -10.56 -5.53
C ARG A 46 -3.01 -10.58 -5.90
N GLN A 47 -3.83 -9.76 -5.25
CA GLN A 47 -5.26 -9.70 -5.52
C GLN A 47 -5.56 -9.16 -6.92
N GLN A 48 -4.84 -8.11 -7.35
CA GLN A 48 -4.95 -7.57 -8.71
C GLN A 48 -4.60 -8.63 -9.76
N ARG A 49 -3.52 -9.40 -9.54
CA ARG A 49 -3.15 -10.50 -10.44
C ARG A 49 -4.26 -11.54 -10.55
N GLN A 50 -4.85 -11.96 -9.42
CA GLN A 50 -5.97 -12.90 -9.42
C GLN A 50 -7.20 -12.37 -10.19
N TRP A 51 -7.48 -11.07 -10.09
CA TRP A 51 -8.55 -10.44 -10.88
C TRP A 51 -8.21 -10.46 -12.37
N ARG A 52 -6.98 -10.10 -12.74
CA ARG A 52 -6.52 -10.15 -14.13
C ARG A 52 -6.59 -11.55 -14.72
N ASP A 53 -6.21 -12.57 -13.97
CA ASP A 53 -6.30 -13.97 -14.39
C ASP A 53 -7.77 -14.42 -14.61
N ARG A 54 -8.73 -13.71 -14.02
CA ARG A 54 -10.19 -13.89 -14.23
C ARG A 54 -10.78 -12.96 -15.30
N GLY A 55 -9.94 -12.23 -16.04
CA GLY A 55 -10.36 -11.26 -17.05
C GLY A 55 -10.81 -9.90 -16.51
N LEU A 56 -10.61 -9.63 -15.22
CA LEU A 56 -10.92 -8.34 -14.59
C LEU A 56 -9.67 -7.47 -14.51
N ASP A 57 -9.58 -6.46 -15.37
CA ASP A 57 -8.48 -5.48 -15.35
C ASP A 57 -8.85 -4.27 -14.48
N LEU A 58 -8.61 -4.40 -13.17
CA LEU A 58 -8.90 -3.36 -12.17
C LEU A 58 -7.61 -2.65 -11.73
N LEU A 59 -7.70 -1.32 -11.64
CA LEU A 59 -6.70 -0.52 -10.95
C LEU A 59 -6.89 -0.69 -9.45
N VAL A 60 -5.80 -0.93 -8.71
CA VAL A 60 -5.84 -1.03 -7.25
C VAL A 60 -5.11 0.15 -6.64
N SER A 61 -5.79 0.88 -5.75
CA SER A 61 -5.20 1.94 -4.93
C SER A 61 -4.89 1.44 -3.52
N VAL A 62 -3.75 1.87 -2.96
CA VAL A 62 -3.35 1.58 -1.58
C VAL A 62 -3.04 2.89 -0.87
N ASN A 63 -3.60 3.07 0.33
CA ASN A 63 -3.30 4.19 1.21
C ASN A 63 -2.04 3.88 2.04
N LEU A 64 -1.06 4.76 1.97
CA LEU A 64 0.15 4.72 2.80
C LEU A 64 0.19 5.92 3.75
N SER A 65 0.71 5.69 4.94
CA SER A 65 0.97 6.74 5.94
C SER A 65 2.07 7.69 5.45
N ALA A 66 1.97 8.97 5.84
CA ALA A 66 2.98 9.98 5.55
C ALA A 66 4.38 9.59 6.05
N CYS A 67 4.48 8.92 7.20
CA CYS A 67 5.76 8.47 7.78
C CYS A 67 6.51 7.51 6.84
N GLN A 68 5.78 6.77 5.99
CA GLN A 68 6.37 5.85 5.02
C GLN A 68 7.08 6.55 3.85
N PHE A 69 6.89 7.87 3.69
CA PHE A 69 7.56 8.68 2.68
C PHE A 69 8.80 9.42 3.21
N VAL A 70 8.96 9.55 4.53
CA VAL A 70 9.98 10.42 5.16
C VAL A 70 11.27 9.67 5.49
N ASP A 71 11.25 8.35 5.67
CA ASP A 71 12.45 7.59 6.05
C ASP A 71 13.40 7.30 4.85
N PRO A 72 14.64 7.83 4.84
CA PRO A 72 15.66 7.48 3.83
C PRO A 72 16.11 6.02 3.89
N ALA A 73 15.98 5.31 5.02
CA ALA A 73 16.20 3.87 5.09
C ALA A 73 15.06 3.09 4.41
N CYS A 74 13.83 3.63 4.43
CA CYS A 74 12.74 3.19 3.56
C CYS A 74 13.02 3.54 2.10
N ARG A 75 13.84 4.53 1.77
CA ARG A 75 14.26 4.78 0.38
C ARG A 75 15.31 3.77 -0.13
N ALA A 76 16.18 3.28 0.76
CA ALA A 76 17.29 2.39 0.42
C ALA A 76 16.95 0.88 0.47
N ARG A 77 16.12 0.43 1.42
CA ARG A 77 15.79 -1.00 1.63
C ARG A 77 14.59 -1.48 0.83
N SER A 78 13.82 -0.54 0.33
CA SER A 78 12.73 -0.76 -0.60
C SER A 78 13.21 -0.93 -2.03
N SER A 79 14.50 -0.83 -2.39
CA SER A 79 14.98 -0.91 -3.79
C SER A 79 14.59 -2.19 -4.54
N ARG A 80 14.12 -3.24 -3.84
CA ARG A 80 13.53 -4.45 -4.42
C ARG A 80 12.05 -4.31 -4.84
N TYR A 81 11.33 -3.30 -4.33
CA TYR A 81 9.90 -3.03 -4.55
C TYR A 81 9.54 -1.53 -4.74
N TRP A 82 10.51 -0.62 -4.60
CA TRP A 82 10.43 0.83 -4.72
C TRP A 82 11.58 1.26 -5.63
N PRO A 83 11.29 1.57 -6.90
CA PRO A 83 12.30 2.09 -7.79
C PRO A 83 12.49 3.57 -7.46
N THR A 84 13.62 3.91 -6.83
CA THR A 84 14.08 5.30 -6.63
C THR A 84 14.34 6.06 -7.93
N ALA A 85 14.23 5.42 -9.09
CA ALA A 85 14.47 6.05 -10.39
C ALA A 85 13.74 5.41 -11.58
N ALA A 86 12.63 4.68 -11.38
CA ALA A 86 11.91 4.08 -12.51
C ALA A 86 10.40 4.04 -12.29
N ALA A 87 9.76 5.18 -12.57
CA ALA A 87 8.32 5.28 -12.81
C ALA A 87 7.82 4.46 -14.03
N SER A 88 8.54 3.43 -14.47
CA SER A 88 8.38 2.87 -15.83
C SER A 88 8.48 1.35 -15.97
N ARG A 89 8.60 0.54 -14.90
CA ARG A 89 8.58 -0.93 -15.04
C ARG A 89 7.48 -1.69 -14.30
N THR A 90 6.80 -1.07 -13.34
CA THR A 90 5.75 -1.75 -12.56
C THR A 90 4.39 -1.06 -12.65
N GLY A 91 4.29 0.09 -13.32
CA GLY A 91 3.00 0.76 -13.56
C GLY A 91 2.46 1.60 -12.39
N TRP A 92 3.20 1.76 -11.29
CA TRP A 92 2.71 2.49 -10.12
C TRP A 92 2.85 4.01 -10.27
N SER A 93 1.75 4.73 -10.08
CA SER A 93 1.65 6.19 -9.98
C SER A 93 1.29 6.60 -8.55
N TRP A 94 1.92 7.67 -8.05
CA TRP A 94 1.78 8.12 -6.67
C TRP A 94 1.22 9.55 -6.61
N ARG A 95 0.28 9.84 -5.71
CA ARG A 95 -0.25 11.20 -5.45
C ARG A 95 -0.36 11.46 -3.95
N SER A 96 -0.08 12.70 -3.52
CA SER A 96 -0.05 13.10 -2.11
C SER A 96 -0.90 14.37 -1.88
N PRO A 97 -1.96 14.29 -1.06
CA PRO A 97 -2.49 15.44 -0.35
C PRO A 97 -2.40 15.20 1.16
N SER A 98 -1.34 15.76 1.74
CA SER A 98 -1.17 16.20 3.14
C SER A 98 -1.31 15.23 4.34
N ARG A 99 -1.86 14.01 4.22
CA ARG A 99 -1.81 13.00 5.32
C ARG A 99 -1.63 11.54 4.88
N TYR A 100 -2.15 11.17 3.72
CA TYR A 100 -2.03 9.83 3.16
C TYR A 100 -1.62 9.94 1.69
N CYS A 101 -0.73 9.05 1.25
CA CYS A 101 -0.32 8.96 -0.14
C CYS A 101 -1.06 7.81 -0.82
N TRP A 102 -1.58 8.09 -2.03
CA TRP A 102 -2.23 7.12 -2.88
C TRP A 102 -1.21 6.50 -3.83
N GLY A 103 -1.03 5.18 -3.75
CA GLY A 103 -0.35 4.41 -4.79
C GLY A 103 -1.34 3.73 -5.70
N THR A 104 -1.34 4.02 -7.00
CA THR A 104 -2.22 3.39 -8.00
C THR A 104 -1.39 2.65 -9.03
N MET A 105 -1.62 1.36 -9.22
CA MET A 105 -0.96 0.58 -10.27
C MET A 105 -1.76 0.61 -11.58
N SER A 106 -1.30 1.37 -12.57
CA SER A 106 -1.80 1.46 -13.95
C SER A 106 -0.82 0.85 -14.94
N ARG A 107 -1.24 0.43 -16.14
CA ARG A 107 -0.32 -0.15 -17.15
C ARG A 107 0.86 0.81 -17.44
N PRO A 108 2.08 0.29 -17.76
CA PRO A 108 3.05 1.10 -18.51
C PRO A 108 2.50 1.48 -19.88
#